data_AF-A0A932L262-F1
#
_entry.id   AF-A0A932L262-F1
#
_cell.length_a   1.000
_cell.length_b   1.000
_cell.length_c   1.000
_cell.angle_alpha   90.00
_cell.angle_beta   90.00
_cell.angle_gamma   90.00
#
_symmetry.space_group_name_H-M   'P 1'
#
loop_
_entity.id
_entity.type
_entity.pdbx_description
1 polymer ?
#
loop_
_entity_poly.entity_id
_entity_poly.type
_entity_poly.pdbx_seq_one_letter_code
_entity_poly.pdbx_strand_id
1 'polypeptide(L)'
;MTNYVQVVDVVPRCHYTANGIQTSFPFTFPVFAAADLEVWVDQTRQVGSAYTVSGIGVAVGGSVLFTVPPAQGSRLTLRRRMALESRTDFPDTAVQAKPLNDALNYQIAAVQQVADDVGLSVRRSFRSLSSADLTLPEPQAGCAIKWNNAADGLENSAADADQVLAMAMSRADSASASASAAAVSAASASASATNAGASANAATNAAAQAQLSAALAGGVVKVSATDANADYLLNTLVAGANIALTRNNPGANETLSVAVTGLGTASVLNSDSDAALAANSDARLPTQKAVKAYVDAHGISAAEFQALQQDVLQNMLMDAVNGAWAAGSVVAGGFDVFSSDTIGVNSSGQFYDAVNKLYANPSTATATSAVVVAADNGGGYTTIDRTMAVANGITIQSIGIQSNLAITIEVKLFKQNSAGNYTAVVNQAFAHPGGNVIADCTLTTPYTVPAIGTYYLGCYSAGNWRASTASYARAYCSGDVTGTQAGIIEDTGNAVPKMRCTYAAGATNMTLVSGGLTPAPATVPAQIKIMVLWKDLSGSAVLNTDLIAEAGRDGATWSAGTLTDTGLTVSGFKVLWAVVDVAAQPAGTSVKYRLKTLNSKSQQVRGIALMTK
;
A
#
# COMPACT_ATOMS: atom_id res chain seq x y z
N MET A 1 -40.73 -59.40 -20.44
CA MET A 1 -39.82 -58.26 -20.71
C MET A 1 -38.53 -58.52 -19.96
N THR A 2 -37.41 -58.56 -20.65
CA THR A 2 -36.13 -59.04 -20.11
C THR A 2 -35.52 -57.95 -19.22
N ASN A 3 -35.51 -58.16 -17.90
CA ASN A 3 -34.90 -57.25 -16.92
C ASN A 3 -33.36 -57.27 -17.10
N TYR A 4 -32.80 -56.23 -17.73
CA TYR A 4 -31.37 -55.91 -17.67
C TYR A 4 -31.19 -54.61 -16.87
N VAL A 5 -30.01 -54.46 -16.25
CA VAL A 5 -29.73 -53.32 -15.37
C VAL A 5 -29.34 -52.12 -16.22
N GLN A 6 -30.28 -51.21 -16.47
CA GLN A 6 -29.98 -49.98 -17.19
C GLN A 6 -29.14 -49.04 -16.31
N VAL A 7 -27.98 -48.61 -16.81
CA VAL A 7 -27.13 -47.63 -16.13
C VAL A 7 -27.49 -46.23 -16.59
N VAL A 8 -28.04 -45.43 -15.67
CA VAL A 8 -28.33 -44.00 -15.89
C VAL A 8 -27.11 -43.14 -15.58
N ASP A 9 -27.04 -41.92 -16.10
CA ASP A 9 -25.96 -40.97 -15.80
C ASP A 9 -26.00 -40.55 -14.31
N VAL A 10 -25.04 -41.04 -13.54
CA VAL A 10 -24.94 -40.80 -12.10
C VAL A 10 -23.49 -40.90 -11.65
N VAL A 11 -23.11 -40.05 -10.68
CA VAL A 11 -21.84 -40.20 -9.97
C VAL A 11 -21.94 -41.45 -9.08
N PRO A 12 -21.09 -42.47 -9.26
CA PRO A 12 -21.24 -43.75 -8.58
C PRO A 12 -20.69 -43.72 -7.14
N ARG A 13 -20.98 -42.64 -6.42
CA ARG A 13 -20.56 -42.38 -5.04
C ARG A 13 -21.58 -41.52 -4.32
N CYS A 14 -21.80 -41.79 -3.03
CA CYS A 14 -22.63 -40.98 -2.14
C CYS A 14 -21.93 -40.76 -0.80
N HIS A 15 -22.28 -39.64 -0.15
CA HIS A 15 -21.75 -39.24 1.15
C HIS A 15 -22.87 -39.00 2.13
N TYR A 16 -22.65 -39.42 3.37
CA TYR A 16 -23.53 -39.16 4.49
C TYR A 16 -22.73 -38.68 5.70
N THR A 17 -23.36 -37.86 6.53
CA THR A 17 -22.87 -37.58 7.88
C THR A 17 -23.70 -38.43 8.84
N ALA A 18 -23.05 -39.32 9.59
CA ALA A 18 -23.74 -40.21 10.49
C ALA A 18 -24.24 -39.45 11.73
N ASN A 19 -25.44 -39.78 12.19
CA ASN A 19 -26.06 -39.19 13.38
C ASN A 19 -25.86 -40.04 14.66
N GLY A 20 -25.12 -41.16 14.58
CA GLY A 20 -24.92 -42.08 15.69
C GLY A 20 -26.04 -43.10 15.91
N ILE A 21 -27.14 -43.04 15.14
CA ILE A 21 -28.34 -43.86 15.38
C ILE A 21 -28.81 -44.59 14.10
N GLN A 22 -28.73 -43.92 12.94
CA GLN A 22 -29.14 -44.48 11.65
C GLN A 22 -28.22 -45.62 11.23
N THR A 23 -28.82 -46.75 10.85
CA THR A 23 -28.09 -47.94 10.37
C THR A 23 -28.24 -48.18 8.86
N SER A 24 -29.31 -47.67 8.24
CA SER A 24 -29.59 -47.87 6.81
C SER A 24 -29.26 -46.62 6.00
N PHE A 25 -28.40 -46.78 5.00
CA PHE A 25 -27.93 -45.72 4.12
C PHE A 25 -28.17 -46.11 2.65
N PRO A 26 -29.05 -45.42 1.91
CA PRO A 26 -29.33 -45.75 0.53
C PRO A 26 -28.15 -45.42 -0.39
N PHE A 27 -28.11 -45.99 -1.59
CA PHE A 27 -27.26 -45.55 -2.70
C PHE A 27 -28.08 -45.63 -3.99
N THR A 28 -27.87 -44.68 -4.90
CA THR A 28 -28.75 -44.49 -6.07
C THR A 28 -28.06 -44.82 -7.40
N PHE A 29 -27.07 -45.72 -7.36
CA PHE A 29 -26.32 -46.17 -8.53
C PHE A 29 -26.27 -47.70 -8.58
N PRO A 30 -26.23 -48.32 -9.77
CA PRO A 30 -26.26 -49.77 -9.89
C PRO A 30 -24.93 -50.38 -9.43
N VAL A 31 -25.03 -51.50 -8.71
CA VAL A 31 -23.91 -52.32 -8.21
C VAL A 31 -24.11 -53.75 -8.71
N PHE A 32 -23.11 -54.35 -9.35
CA PHE A 32 -23.26 -55.62 -10.08
C PHE A 32 -22.96 -56.85 -9.20
N ALA A 33 -22.03 -56.72 -8.26
CA ALA A 33 -21.78 -57.68 -7.19
C ALA A 33 -21.56 -56.95 -5.86
N ALA A 34 -21.82 -57.60 -4.73
CA ALA A 34 -21.62 -56.98 -3.41
C ALA A 34 -20.16 -56.49 -3.18
N ALA A 35 -19.19 -57.17 -3.81
CA ALA A 35 -17.77 -56.79 -3.77
C ALA A 35 -17.46 -55.50 -4.55
N ASP A 36 -18.34 -55.09 -5.48
CA ASP A 36 -18.19 -53.87 -6.27
C ASP A 36 -18.61 -52.61 -5.50
N LEU A 37 -19.01 -52.72 -4.23
CA LEU A 37 -19.33 -51.60 -3.37
C LEU A 37 -18.31 -51.48 -2.24
N GLU A 38 -17.63 -50.35 -2.19
CA GLU A 38 -16.80 -49.99 -1.05
C GLU A 38 -17.54 -49.06 -0.09
N VAL A 39 -17.39 -49.36 1.20
CA VAL A 39 -17.96 -48.60 2.29
C VAL A 39 -16.82 -48.07 3.15
N TRP A 40 -16.78 -46.76 3.35
CA TRP A 40 -15.74 -46.06 4.11
C TRP A 40 -16.39 -45.24 5.22
N VAL A 41 -15.84 -45.35 6.43
CA VAL A 41 -16.17 -44.45 7.53
C VAL A 41 -14.92 -43.62 7.81
N ASP A 42 -15.03 -42.32 7.62
CA ASP A 42 -13.92 -41.38 7.58
C ASP A 42 -12.85 -41.84 6.57
N GLN A 43 -11.65 -42.18 7.03
CA GLN A 43 -10.56 -42.69 6.19
C GLN A 43 -10.38 -44.21 6.25
N THR A 44 -11.28 -44.93 6.93
CA THR A 44 -11.16 -46.38 7.15
C THR A 44 -12.18 -47.17 6.34
N ARG A 45 -11.69 -48.06 5.46
CA ARG A 45 -12.53 -48.99 4.71
C ARG A 45 -13.16 -50.01 5.66
N GLN A 46 -14.47 -50.16 5.58
CA GLN A 46 -15.22 -51.12 6.37
C GLN A 46 -15.15 -52.50 5.73
N VAL A 47 -15.05 -53.54 6.56
CA VAL A 47 -15.08 -54.93 6.13
C VAL A 47 -16.52 -55.42 5.96
N GLY A 48 -16.74 -56.39 5.07
CA GLY A 48 -18.08 -56.88 4.71
C GLY A 48 -18.88 -57.55 5.83
N SER A 49 -18.30 -57.78 7.02
CA SER A 49 -19.04 -58.23 8.21
C SER A 49 -19.68 -57.09 9.00
N ALA A 50 -19.28 -55.83 8.78
CA ALA A 50 -19.79 -54.66 9.49
C ALA A 50 -21.13 -54.14 8.92
N TYR A 51 -21.48 -54.58 7.70
CA TYR A 51 -22.67 -54.13 6.99
C TYR A 51 -23.18 -55.21 6.03
N THR A 52 -24.44 -55.09 5.63
CA THR A 52 -25.05 -55.87 4.54
C THR A 52 -25.47 -54.95 3.40
N VAL A 53 -25.45 -55.45 2.17
CA VAL A 53 -25.83 -54.68 0.97
C VAL A 53 -27.06 -55.30 0.35
N SER A 54 -28.11 -54.48 0.16
CA SER A 54 -29.30 -54.85 -0.61
C SER A 54 -29.34 -54.07 -1.93
N GLY A 55 -30.16 -54.52 -2.88
CA GLY A 55 -30.28 -53.87 -4.20
C GLY A 55 -29.13 -54.14 -5.16
N ILE A 56 -28.39 -55.24 -4.97
CA ILE A 56 -27.42 -55.74 -5.97
C ILE A 56 -28.17 -56.11 -7.26
N GLY A 57 -27.64 -55.68 -8.41
CA GLY A 57 -28.27 -55.89 -9.71
C GLY A 57 -29.53 -55.05 -9.94
N VAL A 58 -29.79 -54.04 -9.11
CA VAL A 58 -30.94 -53.12 -9.27
C VAL A 58 -30.48 -51.81 -9.89
N ALA A 59 -31.14 -51.38 -10.97
CA ALA A 59 -30.75 -50.20 -11.76
C ALA A 59 -30.75 -48.89 -10.95
N VAL A 60 -31.70 -48.74 -10.04
CA VAL A 60 -31.86 -47.54 -9.20
C VAL A 60 -31.01 -47.56 -7.92
N GLY A 61 -30.19 -48.60 -7.73
CA GLY A 61 -29.37 -48.80 -6.53
C GLY A 61 -30.10 -49.54 -5.41
N GLY A 62 -29.64 -49.34 -4.18
CA GLY A 62 -30.01 -50.15 -3.02
C GLY A 62 -29.69 -49.49 -1.69
N SER A 63 -29.36 -50.28 -0.67
CA SER A 63 -28.98 -49.73 0.65
C SER A 63 -27.89 -50.55 1.33
N VAL A 64 -27.05 -49.86 2.10
CA VAL A 64 -26.10 -50.43 3.04
C VAL A 64 -26.72 -50.37 4.43
N LEU A 65 -26.84 -51.53 5.08
CA LEU A 65 -27.36 -51.67 6.43
C LEU A 65 -26.23 -52.09 7.37
N PHE A 66 -25.83 -51.21 8.28
CA PHE A 66 -24.82 -51.46 9.30
C PHE A 66 -25.36 -52.29 10.46
N THR A 67 -24.53 -53.18 10.99
CA THR A 67 -24.82 -53.95 12.21
C THR A 67 -24.72 -53.08 13.47
N VAL A 68 -23.84 -52.07 13.45
CA VAL A 68 -23.69 -51.04 14.49
C VAL A 68 -23.73 -49.67 13.82
N PRO A 69 -24.59 -48.73 14.27
CA PRO A 69 -24.65 -47.39 13.68
C PRO A 69 -23.27 -46.72 13.66
N PRO A 70 -22.84 -46.12 12.53
CA PRO A 70 -21.62 -45.31 12.52
C PRO A 70 -21.71 -44.16 13.52
N ALA A 71 -20.60 -43.84 14.19
CA ALA A 71 -20.54 -42.83 15.24
C ALA A 71 -21.03 -41.44 14.76
N GLN A 72 -21.61 -40.66 15.67
CA GLN A 72 -22.09 -39.32 15.35
C GLN A 72 -20.95 -38.44 14.81
N GLY A 73 -21.20 -37.78 13.67
CA GLY A 73 -20.26 -36.88 13.03
C GLY A 73 -19.28 -37.54 12.06
N SER A 74 -19.16 -38.88 12.06
CA SER A 74 -18.32 -39.58 11.07
C SER A 74 -18.88 -39.43 9.65
N ARG A 75 -17.97 -39.29 8.68
CA ARG A 75 -18.30 -39.21 7.26
C ARG A 75 -18.36 -40.59 6.64
N LEU A 76 -19.56 -41.02 6.28
CA LEU A 76 -19.77 -42.26 5.55
C LEU A 76 -19.67 -42.00 4.04
N THR A 77 -18.90 -42.81 3.34
CA THR A 77 -18.80 -42.79 1.86
C THR A 77 -19.10 -44.18 1.32
N LEU A 78 -20.10 -44.27 0.45
CA LEU A 78 -20.37 -45.48 -0.34
C LEU A 78 -19.96 -45.20 -1.77
N ARG A 79 -19.09 -46.02 -2.36
CA ARG A 79 -18.65 -45.86 -3.76
C ARG A 79 -18.62 -47.17 -4.50
N ARG A 80 -18.99 -47.16 -5.78
CA ARG A 80 -18.78 -48.31 -6.67
C ARG A 80 -17.29 -48.43 -7.00
N ARG A 81 -16.74 -49.62 -6.83
CA ARG A 81 -15.39 -49.99 -7.26
C ARG A 81 -15.40 -51.36 -7.91
N MET A 82 -15.63 -51.36 -9.22
CA MET A 82 -15.65 -52.57 -10.05
C MET A 82 -14.25 -52.92 -10.56
N ALA A 83 -14.01 -54.19 -10.83
CA ALA A 83 -12.84 -54.64 -11.60
C ALA A 83 -12.99 -54.22 -13.07
N LEU A 84 -11.94 -53.64 -13.65
CA LEU A 84 -11.93 -53.21 -15.05
C LEU A 84 -11.41 -54.37 -15.93
N GLU A 85 -12.30 -55.32 -16.21
CA GLU A 85 -12.01 -56.55 -16.96
C GLU A 85 -13.10 -56.83 -18.00
N SER A 86 -12.77 -57.61 -19.04
CA SER A 86 -13.79 -58.18 -19.94
C SER A 86 -14.49 -59.33 -19.23
N ARG A 87 -15.83 -59.38 -19.29
CA ARG A 87 -16.62 -60.41 -18.59
C ARG A 87 -17.38 -61.37 -19.49
N THR A 88 -17.65 -60.99 -20.74
CA THR A 88 -18.54 -61.74 -21.63
C THR A 88 -17.92 -61.87 -23.01
N ASP A 89 -17.63 -63.10 -23.41
CA ASP A 89 -17.33 -63.43 -24.79
C ASP A 89 -18.62 -63.79 -25.52
N PHE A 90 -18.79 -63.29 -26.74
CA PHE A 90 -19.94 -63.60 -27.59
C PHE A 90 -19.53 -64.64 -28.63
N PRO A 91 -20.36 -65.66 -28.92
CA PRO A 91 -20.03 -66.65 -29.93
C PRO A 91 -20.17 -66.07 -31.34
N ASP A 92 -19.32 -66.51 -32.27
CA ASP A 92 -19.28 -66.03 -33.67
C ASP A 92 -20.56 -66.30 -34.48
N THR A 93 -21.48 -67.10 -33.94
CA THR A 93 -22.66 -67.59 -34.65
C THR A 93 -23.95 -66.83 -34.31
N ALA A 94 -24.08 -66.27 -33.09
CA ALA A 94 -25.28 -65.52 -32.67
C ALA A 94 -25.05 -64.71 -31.39
N VAL A 95 -25.57 -63.47 -31.32
CA VAL A 95 -25.49 -62.62 -30.12
C VAL A 95 -26.86 -62.51 -29.46
N GLN A 96 -26.95 -62.87 -28.18
CA GLN A 96 -28.17 -62.70 -27.39
C GLN A 96 -28.26 -61.28 -26.82
N ALA A 97 -29.44 -60.65 -26.93
CA ALA A 97 -29.64 -59.27 -26.51
C ALA A 97 -29.38 -59.00 -25.01
N LYS A 98 -29.69 -59.96 -24.12
CA LYS A 98 -29.51 -59.76 -22.68
C LYS A 98 -28.02 -59.77 -22.26
N PRO A 99 -27.22 -60.80 -22.56
CA PRO A 99 -25.78 -60.76 -22.28
C PRO A 99 -25.08 -59.58 -22.93
N LEU A 100 -25.53 -59.17 -24.13
CA LEU A 100 -25.02 -57.96 -24.79
C LEU A 100 -25.31 -56.70 -23.99
N ASN A 101 -26.57 -56.49 -23.60
CA ASN A 101 -26.96 -55.34 -22.79
C ASN A 101 -26.27 -55.33 -21.42
N ASP A 102 -26.13 -56.48 -20.75
CA ASP A 102 -25.42 -56.56 -19.46
C ASP A 102 -23.95 -56.16 -19.61
N ALA A 103 -23.27 -56.63 -20.67
CA ALA A 103 -21.88 -56.25 -20.96
C ALA A 103 -21.73 -54.77 -21.28
N LEU A 104 -22.61 -54.21 -22.12
CA LEU A 104 -22.61 -52.78 -22.44
C LEU A 104 -22.86 -51.91 -21.19
N ASN A 105 -23.83 -52.28 -20.35
CA ASN A 105 -24.11 -51.56 -19.10
C ASN A 105 -22.94 -51.63 -18.11
N TYR A 106 -22.26 -52.77 -18.00
CA TYR A 106 -21.05 -52.90 -17.19
C TYR A 106 -19.94 -51.93 -17.67
N GLN A 107 -19.76 -51.82 -18.99
CA GLN A 107 -18.79 -50.88 -19.58
C GLN A 107 -19.15 -49.42 -19.31
N ILE A 108 -20.43 -49.03 -19.43
CA ILE A 108 -20.87 -47.67 -19.08
C ILE A 108 -20.61 -47.38 -17.59
N ALA A 109 -20.89 -48.34 -16.72
CA ALA A 109 -20.63 -48.20 -15.29
C ALA A 109 -19.13 -48.05 -14.97
N ALA A 110 -18.27 -48.75 -15.71
CA ALA A 110 -16.82 -48.60 -15.63
C ALA A 110 -16.37 -47.20 -16.09
N VAL A 111 -16.93 -46.68 -17.20
CA VAL A 111 -16.63 -45.32 -17.69
C VAL A 111 -17.06 -44.26 -16.67
N GLN A 112 -18.22 -44.39 -16.03
CA GLN A 112 -18.66 -43.50 -14.96
C GLN A 112 -17.70 -43.50 -13.76
N GLN A 113 -17.19 -44.67 -13.38
CA GLN A 113 -16.22 -44.80 -12.30
C GLN A 113 -14.91 -44.08 -12.65
N VAL A 114 -14.41 -44.25 -13.87
CA VAL A 114 -13.22 -43.53 -14.36
C VAL A 114 -13.48 -42.02 -14.39
N ALA A 115 -14.68 -41.58 -14.79
CA ALA A 115 -15.05 -40.17 -14.79
C ALA A 115 -15.06 -39.55 -13.37
N ASP A 116 -15.52 -40.29 -12.35
CA ASP A 116 -15.46 -39.85 -10.94
C ASP A 116 -14.00 -39.82 -10.43
N ASP A 117 -13.18 -40.83 -10.76
CA ASP A 117 -11.75 -40.85 -10.41
C ASP A 117 -11.03 -39.63 -11.00
N VAL A 118 -11.23 -39.34 -12.29
CA VAL A 118 -10.70 -38.13 -12.94
C VAL A 118 -11.29 -36.88 -12.29
N GLY A 119 -12.53 -36.94 -11.76
CA GLY A 119 -13.20 -35.92 -10.92
C GLY A 119 -12.40 -35.46 -9.73
N LEU A 120 -11.59 -36.36 -9.18
CA LEU A 120 -10.82 -36.17 -7.96
C LEU A 120 -9.33 -35.87 -8.23
N SER A 121 -8.90 -35.89 -9.50
CA SER A 121 -7.53 -35.61 -9.91
C SER A 121 -7.26 -34.10 -10.08
N VAL A 122 -6.00 -33.70 -9.95
CA VAL A 122 -5.55 -32.37 -10.41
C VAL A 122 -5.69 -32.30 -11.92
N ARG A 123 -6.36 -31.25 -12.43
CA ARG A 123 -6.62 -31.10 -13.87
C ARG A 123 -6.03 -29.80 -14.39
N ARG A 124 -5.44 -29.90 -15.57
CA ARG A 124 -5.17 -28.75 -16.42
C ARG A 124 -6.42 -28.41 -17.23
N SER A 125 -6.62 -27.13 -17.53
CA SER A 125 -7.72 -26.69 -18.41
C SER A 125 -7.62 -27.35 -19.78
N PHE A 126 -8.76 -27.75 -20.35
CA PHE A 126 -8.83 -28.31 -21.71
C PHE A 126 -8.34 -27.34 -22.80
N ARG A 127 -8.31 -26.03 -22.49
CA ARG A 127 -7.80 -24.98 -23.39
C ARG A 127 -6.30 -24.74 -23.26
N SER A 128 -5.63 -25.44 -22.34
CA SER A 128 -4.20 -25.23 -22.13
C SER A 128 -3.41 -25.76 -23.32
N LEU A 129 -2.56 -24.90 -23.87
CA LEU A 129 -1.60 -25.25 -24.93
C LEU A 129 -0.26 -25.74 -24.37
N SER A 130 -0.10 -25.77 -23.05
CA SER A 130 1.14 -26.18 -22.39
C SER A 130 1.36 -27.69 -22.54
N SER A 131 2.60 -28.09 -22.76
CA SER A 131 3.05 -29.49 -22.75
C SER A 131 3.74 -29.88 -21.43
N ALA A 132 3.65 -29.04 -20.40
CA ALA A 132 4.33 -29.28 -19.13
C ALA A 132 3.86 -30.58 -18.46
N ASP A 133 4.78 -31.28 -17.82
CA ASP A 133 4.54 -32.49 -17.03
C ASP A 133 3.82 -32.14 -15.73
N LEU A 134 2.72 -32.84 -15.46
CA LEU A 134 1.87 -32.62 -14.28
C LEU A 134 2.07 -33.71 -13.22
N THR A 135 3.09 -34.55 -13.38
CA THR A 135 3.47 -35.53 -12.38
C THR A 135 3.86 -34.79 -11.10
N LEU A 136 3.17 -35.11 -9.99
CA LEU A 136 3.50 -34.51 -8.69
C LEU A 136 4.85 -35.05 -8.21
N PRO A 137 5.74 -34.17 -7.68
CA PRO A 137 6.98 -34.61 -7.04
C PRO A 137 6.68 -35.39 -5.75
N GLU A 138 7.68 -36.13 -5.26
CA GLU A 138 7.60 -36.80 -3.96
C GLU A 138 7.22 -35.80 -2.85
N PRO A 139 6.29 -36.15 -1.95
CA PRO A 139 5.78 -35.21 -0.95
C PRO A 139 6.88 -34.82 0.04
N GLN A 140 7.06 -33.50 0.23
CA GLN A 140 7.98 -32.94 1.21
C GLN A 140 7.21 -32.09 2.22
N ALA A 141 7.39 -32.36 3.52
CA ALA A 141 6.70 -31.64 4.59
C ALA A 141 7.00 -30.13 4.55
N GLY A 142 5.96 -29.30 4.73
CA GLY A 142 6.05 -27.83 4.72
C GLY A 142 6.21 -27.20 3.33
N CYS A 143 6.52 -27.98 2.30
CA CYS A 143 6.73 -27.46 0.95
C CYS A 143 5.43 -27.39 0.15
N ALA A 144 5.33 -26.33 -0.67
CA ALA A 144 4.25 -26.16 -1.63
C ALA A 144 4.60 -26.75 -2.99
N ILE A 145 3.61 -27.24 -3.74
CA ILE A 145 3.76 -27.60 -5.15
C ILE A 145 3.77 -26.31 -5.99
N LYS A 146 4.77 -26.14 -6.85
CA LYS A 146 4.90 -25.00 -7.76
C LYS A 146 5.36 -25.45 -9.15
N TRP A 147 5.20 -24.57 -10.14
CA TRP A 147 5.89 -24.74 -11.41
C TRP A 147 7.40 -24.62 -11.21
N ASN A 148 8.15 -25.48 -11.89
CA ASN A 148 9.60 -25.33 -11.97
C ASN A 148 9.97 -24.07 -12.76
N ASN A 149 11.25 -23.68 -12.69
CA ASN A 149 11.70 -22.44 -13.32
C ASN A 149 11.58 -22.45 -14.86
N ALA A 150 11.60 -23.65 -15.49
CA ALA A 150 11.43 -23.82 -16.93
C ALA A 150 9.95 -23.83 -17.37
N ALA A 151 9.01 -23.83 -16.42
CA ALA A 151 7.57 -23.96 -16.64
C ALA A 151 7.16 -25.20 -17.46
N ASP A 152 7.97 -26.25 -17.44
CA ASP A 152 7.76 -27.53 -18.14
C ASP A 152 7.45 -28.69 -17.19
N GLY A 153 7.40 -28.43 -15.87
CA GLY A 153 7.05 -29.42 -14.86
C GLY A 153 6.68 -28.82 -13.51
N LEU A 154 6.25 -29.68 -12.58
CA LEU A 154 5.98 -29.33 -11.18
C LEU A 154 7.16 -29.71 -10.29
N GLU A 155 7.44 -28.90 -9.27
CA GLU A 155 8.46 -29.17 -8.25
C GLU A 155 7.99 -28.69 -6.87
N ASN A 156 8.63 -29.18 -5.80
CA ASN A 156 8.42 -28.66 -4.45
C ASN A 156 9.09 -27.28 -4.28
N SER A 157 8.51 -26.41 -3.46
CA SER A 157 9.16 -25.17 -3.04
C SER A 157 10.43 -25.47 -2.26
N ALA A 158 11.47 -24.64 -2.45
CA ALA A 158 12.75 -24.80 -1.78
C ALA A 158 12.68 -24.53 -0.28
N ALA A 159 11.74 -23.68 0.15
CA ALA A 159 11.50 -23.35 1.54
C ALA A 159 10.10 -23.80 1.96
N ASP A 160 9.97 -24.02 3.27
CA ASP A 160 8.69 -24.18 3.92
C ASP A 160 7.86 -22.90 3.72
N ALA A 161 6.67 -23.06 3.14
CA ALA A 161 5.80 -21.95 2.80
C ALA A 161 5.33 -21.18 4.05
N ASP A 162 5.19 -21.87 5.18
CA ASP A 162 4.74 -21.27 6.45
C ASP A 162 5.85 -20.48 7.15
N GLN A 163 7.13 -20.75 6.82
CA GLN A 163 8.28 -20.06 7.42
C GLN A 163 8.68 -18.77 6.72
N VAL A 164 8.12 -18.47 5.55
CA VAL A 164 8.49 -17.28 4.75
C VAL A 164 8.33 -15.98 5.55
N LEU A 165 7.27 -15.87 6.35
CA LEU A 165 7.03 -14.69 7.19
C LEU A 165 8.09 -14.53 8.30
N ALA A 166 8.45 -15.64 8.96
CA ALA A 166 9.47 -15.63 10.01
C ALA A 166 10.86 -15.29 9.47
N MET A 167 11.22 -15.83 8.29
CA MET A 167 12.48 -15.50 7.62
C MET A 167 12.54 -14.02 7.20
N ALA A 168 11.42 -13.44 6.76
CA ALA A 168 11.35 -12.02 6.42
C ALA A 168 11.56 -11.12 7.65
N MET A 169 10.94 -11.46 8.79
CA MET A 169 11.14 -10.74 10.05
C MET A 169 12.61 -10.81 10.51
N SER A 170 13.22 -12.00 10.49
CA SER A 170 14.62 -12.17 10.90
C SER A 170 15.60 -11.36 10.03
N ARG A 171 15.34 -11.26 8.72
CA ARG A 171 16.14 -10.41 7.82
C ARG A 171 15.96 -8.92 8.11
N ALA A 172 14.75 -8.49 8.49
CA ALA A 172 14.49 -7.11 8.89
C ALA A 172 15.26 -6.75 10.18
N ASP A 173 15.27 -7.64 11.18
CA ASP A 173 16.03 -7.45 12.41
C ASP A 173 17.54 -7.36 12.15
N SER A 174 18.07 -8.24 11.29
CA SER A 174 19.48 -8.23 10.90
C SER A 174 19.88 -6.93 10.18
N ALA A 175 18.99 -6.39 9.35
CA ALA A 175 19.21 -5.11 8.68
C ALA A 175 19.20 -3.93 9.67
N SER A 176 18.28 -3.93 10.63
CA SER A 176 18.22 -2.92 11.71
C SER A 176 19.49 -2.93 12.58
N ALA A 177 19.98 -4.12 12.94
CA ALA A 177 21.23 -4.28 13.68
C ALA A 177 22.45 -3.76 12.88
N SER A 178 22.49 -4.05 11.57
CA SER A 178 23.54 -3.56 10.68
C SER A 178 23.54 -2.04 10.55
N ALA A 179 22.37 -1.41 10.45
CA ALA A 179 22.23 0.05 10.41
C ALA A 179 22.71 0.71 11.71
N SER A 180 22.39 0.10 12.85
CA SER A 180 22.87 0.57 14.16
C SER A 180 24.40 0.50 14.27
N ALA A 181 25.01 -0.59 13.79
CA ALA A 181 26.46 -0.75 13.76
C ALA A 181 27.16 0.29 12.84
N ALA A 182 26.54 0.62 11.70
CA ALA A 182 27.04 1.65 10.80
C ALA A 182 27.00 3.04 11.46
N ALA A 183 25.93 3.38 12.19
CA ALA A 183 25.82 4.64 12.92
C ALA A 183 26.91 4.80 14.01
N VAL A 184 27.20 3.73 14.77
CA VAL A 184 28.28 3.71 15.76
C VAL A 184 29.66 3.90 15.10
N SER A 185 29.86 3.29 13.93
CA SER A 185 31.10 3.43 13.15
C SER A 185 31.29 4.87 12.66
N ALA A 186 30.23 5.53 12.19
CA ALA A 186 30.26 6.93 11.79
C ALA A 186 30.58 7.88 12.96
N ALA A 187 29.97 7.65 14.13
CA ALA A 187 30.27 8.41 15.34
C ALA A 187 31.75 8.26 15.75
N SER A 188 32.29 7.04 15.69
CA SER A 188 33.69 6.75 16.00
C SER A 188 34.66 7.44 15.03
N ALA A 189 34.32 7.51 13.75
CA ALA A 189 35.08 8.23 12.74
C ALA A 189 35.10 9.75 13.02
N SER A 190 33.95 10.33 13.39
CA SER A 190 33.86 11.75 13.74
C SER A 190 34.71 12.11 14.97
N ALA A 191 34.70 11.27 16.00
CA ALA A 191 35.52 11.45 17.20
C ALA A 191 37.02 11.37 16.87
N SER A 192 37.39 10.44 15.97
CA SER A 192 38.77 10.30 15.51
C SER A 192 39.26 11.55 14.77
N ALA A 193 38.40 12.18 13.95
CA ALA A 193 38.72 13.43 13.27
C ALA A 193 38.94 14.60 14.26
N THR A 194 38.11 14.72 15.30
CA THR A 194 38.30 15.72 16.36
C THR A 194 39.62 15.52 17.11
N ASN A 195 39.95 14.28 17.45
CA ASN A 195 41.21 13.94 18.14
C ASN A 195 42.44 14.26 17.29
N ALA A 196 42.37 14.04 15.97
CA ALA A 196 43.42 14.42 15.03
C ALA A 196 43.63 15.95 15.00
N GLY A 197 42.55 16.73 14.94
CA GLY A 197 42.61 18.20 14.98
C GLY A 197 43.21 18.74 16.29
N ALA A 198 42.81 18.17 17.44
CA ALA A 198 43.38 18.53 18.73
C ALA A 198 44.90 18.23 18.80
N SER A 199 45.32 17.09 18.26
CA SER A 199 46.73 16.68 18.19
C SER A 199 47.56 17.63 17.31
N ALA A 200 47.00 18.08 16.18
CA ALA A 200 47.64 19.06 15.30
C ALA A 200 47.86 20.42 16.00
N ASN A 201 46.85 20.92 16.72
CA ASN A 201 46.96 22.17 17.49
C ASN A 201 48.01 22.06 18.60
N ALA A 202 48.06 20.93 19.31
CA ALA A 202 49.06 20.68 20.34
C ALA A 202 50.49 20.72 19.76
N ALA A 203 50.70 20.13 18.57
CA ALA A 203 51.99 20.16 17.88
C ALA A 203 52.41 21.58 17.49
N THR A 204 51.50 22.39 16.94
CA THR A 204 51.76 23.80 16.58
C THR A 204 52.16 24.63 17.81
N ASN A 205 51.46 24.47 18.93
CA ASN A 205 51.77 25.19 20.17
C ASN A 205 53.13 24.77 20.75
N ALA A 206 53.46 23.48 20.72
CA ALA A 206 54.76 22.98 21.15
C ALA A 206 55.90 23.56 20.31
N ALA A 207 55.73 23.66 18.99
CA ALA A 207 56.72 24.28 18.10
C ALA A 207 56.93 25.77 18.41
N ALA A 208 55.86 26.53 18.65
CA ALA A 208 55.94 27.95 19.00
C ALA A 208 56.67 28.17 20.34
N GLN A 209 56.41 27.34 21.35
CA GLN A 209 57.10 27.41 22.65
C GLN A 209 58.59 27.08 22.53
N ALA A 210 58.96 26.12 21.67
CA ALA A 210 60.35 25.80 21.39
C ALA A 210 61.11 26.99 20.76
N GLN A 211 60.48 27.70 19.81
CA GLN A 211 61.06 28.90 19.19
C GLN A 211 61.26 30.04 20.20
N LEU A 212 60.28 30.29 21.07
CA LEU A 212 60.40 31.31 22.13
C LEU A 212 61.52 31.00 23.12
N SER A 213 61.63 29.72 23.52
CA SER A 213 62.67 29.25 24.45
C SER A 213 64.08 29.40 23.84
N ALA A 214 64.23 29.09 22.56
CA ALA A 214 65.48 29.29 21.83
C ALA A 214 65.88 30.77 21.71
N ALA A 215 64.91 31.66 21.46
CA ALA A 215 65.14 33.11 21.38
C ALA A 215 65.60 33.71 22.73
N LEU A 216 65.03 33.23 23.84
CA LEU A 216 65.40 33.67 25.20
C LEU A 216 66.78 33.16 25.63
N ALA A 217 67.20 31.97 25.16
CA ALA A 217 68.52 31.40 25.46
C ALA A 217 69.69 32.11 24.76
N GLY A 218 69.42 32.85 23.67
CA GLY A 218 70.44 33.49 22.83
C GLY A 218 71.05 34.80 23.35
N GLY A 219 70.61 35.32 24.51
CA GLY A 219 71.12 36.57 25.09
C GLY A 219 70.71 37.82 24.29
N VAL A 220 69.65 38.51 24.74
CA VAL A 220 69.18 39.74 24.08
C VAL A 220 70.11 40.93 24.33
N VAL A 221 70.44 41.65 23.26
CA VAL A 221 71.08 42.98 23.28
C VAL A 221 70.08 43.99 23.87
N LYS A 222 70.45 44.65 24.97
CA LYS A 222 69.64 45.71 25.58
C LYS A 222 69.79 47.00 24.77
N VAL A 223 68.77 47.38 24.03
CA VAL A 223 68.65 48.75 23.50
C VAL A 223 67.83 49.56 24.50
N SER A 224 68.45 50.50 25.21
CA SER A 224 67.72 51.39 26.14
C SER A 224 67.43 52.72 25.46
N ALA A 225 66.28 53.34 25.74
CA ALA A 225 65.89 54.64 25.20
C ALA A 225 66.71 55.84 25.75
N THR A 226 67.77 55.57 26.53
CA THR A 226 68.62 56.57 27.22
C THR A 226 70.10 56.44 26.86
N ASP A 227 70.42 55.70 25.79
CA ASP A 227 71.81 55.60 25.32
C ASP A 227 72.29 56.95 24.76
N ALA A 228 73.40 57.46 25.30
CA ALA A 228 73.99 58.75 24.94
C ALA A 228 75.32 58.61 24.20
N ASN A 229 75.79 57.37 23.97
CA ASN A 229 77.06 57.12 23.30
C ASN A 229 76.85 57.18 21.79
N ALA A 230 77.56 58.10 21.13
CA ALA A 230 77.44 58.23 19.68
C ALA A 230 77.92 56.95 18.97
N ASP A 231 77.16 56.54 17.95
CA ASP A 231 77.43 55.40 17.07
C ASP A 231 77.35 54.00 17.72
N TYR A 232 76.73 53.88 18.90
CA TYR A 232 76.63 52.62 19.63
C TYR A 232 75.86 51.54 18.86
N LEU A 233 74.69 51.87 18.29
CA LEU A 233 73.89 50.94 17.51
C LEU A 233 74.63 50.48 16.25
N LEU A 234 75.24 51.39 15.47
CA LEU A 234 75.98 50.96 14.26
C LEU A 234 77.19 50.09 14.60
N ASN A 235 77.90 50.37 15.70
CA ASN A 235 79.10 49.64 16.09
C ASN A 235 78.80 48.28 16.73
N THR A 236 77.61 48.12 17.32
CA THR A 236 77.20 46.87 17.98
C THR A 236 76.55 45.89 17.01
N LEU A 237 75.90 46.39 15.94
CA LEU A 237 75.27 45.57 14.91
C LEU A 237 76.25 45.28 13.76
N VAL A 238 76.49 43.99 13.50
CA VAL A 238 77.18 43.55 12.28
C VAL A 238 76.14 43.22 11.23
N ALA A 239 76.18 43.91 10.09
CA ALA A 239 75.31 43.60 8.97
C ALA A 239 75.76 42.28 8.31
N GLY A 240 74.81 41.35 8.12
CA GLY A 240 75.03 40.17 7.29
C GLY A 240 75.12 40.52 5.80
N ALA A 241 75.53 39.56 4.96
CA ALA A 241 75.49 39.73 3.51
C ALA A 241 74.09 40.20 3.06
N ASN A 242 74.03 41.13 2.11
CA ASN A 242 72.80 41.73 1.57
C ASN A 242 72.02 42.64 2.53
N ILE A 243 72.51 42.90 3.75
CA ILE A 243 71.94 43.91 4.66
C ILE A 243 72.87 45.11 4.71
N ALA A 244 72.33 46.30 4.48
CA ALA A 244 73.01 47.57 4.62
C ALA A 244 72.40 48.35 5.80
N LEU A 245 73.24 48.66 6.79
CA LEU A 245 72.90 49.53 7.90
C LEU A 245 73.40 50.94 7.60
N THR A 246 72.50 51.89 7.45
CA THR A 246 72.83 53.29 7.19
C THR A 246 72.48 54.12 8.42
N ARG A 247 73.47 54.84 8.94
CA ARG A 247 73.27 55.73 10.09
C ARG A 247 72.52 56.99 9.67
N ASN A 248 71.42 57.31 10.36
CA ASN A 248 70.64 58.51 10.11
C ASN A 248 70.87 59.59 11.18
N ASN A 249 71.02 59.19 12.46
CA ASN A 249 71.34 60.10 13.56
C ASN A 249 72.30 59.40 14.53
N PRO A 250 73.48 59.97 14.83
CA PRO A 250 74.45 59.41 15.79
C PRO A 250 74.20 59.83 17.26
N GLY A 251 73.24 60.73 17.55
CA GLY A 251 73.06 61.28 18.90
C GLY A 251 72.28 60.40 19.89
N ALA A 252 71.82 60.98 21.02
CA ALA A 252 71.10 60.28 22.10
C ALA A 252 69.76 59.60 21.70
N ASN A 253 69.32 59.81 20.46
CA ASN A 253 68.23 59.09 19.82
C ASN A 253 68.80 58.47 18.53
N GLU A 254 69.75 57.55 18.68
CA GLU A 254 70.46 56.98 17.54
C GLU A 254 69.45 56.27 16.64
N THR A 255 69.40 56.66 15.37
CA THR A 255 68.50 56.03 14.40
C THR A 255 69.31 55.53 13.22
N LEU A 256 68.99 54.31 12.80
CA LEU A 256 69.59 53.63 11.66
C LEU A 256 68.48 53.19 10.71
N SER A 257 68.70 53.41 9.42
CA SER A 257 67.91 52.77 8.37
C SER A 257 68.55 51.44 8.04
N VAL A 258 67.76 50.37 8.07
CA VAL A 258 68.17 49.06 7.58
C VAL A 258 67.60 48.90 6.19
N ALA A 259 68.47 48.82 5.20
CA ALA A 259 68.11 48.43 3.83
C ALA A 259 68.58 47.00 3.61
N VAL A 260 67.81 46.22 2.84
CA VAL A 260 68.27 44.91 2.38
C VAL A 260 68.47 45.02 0.88
N THR A 261 69.73 44.99 0.44
CA THR A 261 70.12 45.01 -0.96
C THR A 261 70.23 43.58 -1.47
N GLY A 262 69.40 43.20 -2.43
CA GLY A 262 69.39 41.83 -2.95
C GLY A 262 68.33 40.92 -2.32
N LEU A 263 67.38 41.46 -1.54
CA LEU A 263 66.03 40.91 -1.67
C LEU A 263 65.63 41.25 -3.10
N GLY A 264 65.79 40.31 -4.02
CA GLY A 264 65.01 40.37 -5.25
C GLY A 264 63.60 40.74 -4.81
N THR A 265 62.96 41.70 -5.48
CA THR A 265 61.50 41.79 -5.41
C THR A 265 61.04 40.35 -5.51
N ALA A 266 60.39 39.80 -4.48
CA ALA A 266 59.85 38.44 -4.56
C ALA A 266 59.21 38.39 -5.93
N SER A 267 59.75 37.54 -6.83
CA SER A 267 59.44 37.60 -8.26
C SER A 267 57.94 37.80 -8.34
N VAL A 268 57.49 38.90 -8.93
CA VAL A 268 56.06 39.19 -8.99
C VAL A 268 55.48 38.03 -9.77
N LEU A 269 55.00 37.00 -9.07
CA LEU A 269 54.53 35.77 -9.68
C LEU A 269 53.43 36.25 -10.63
N ASN A 270 53.65 36.06 -11.94
CA ASN A 270 52.76 36.60 -12.94
C ASN A 270 51.33 36.19 -12.61
N SER A 271 50.40 37.14 -12.69
CA SER A 271 48.99 36.88 -12.42
C SER A 271 48.50 35.73 -13.27
N ASP A 272 47.92 34.72 -12.64
CA ASP A 272 47.29 33.60 -13.31
C ASP A 272 45.81 33.90 -13.55
N SER A 273 45.45 34.00 -14.83
CA SER A 273 44.08 34.16 -15.29
C SER A 273 43.46 32.84 -15.74
N ASP A 274 44.18 31.72 -15.61
CA ASP A 274 43.70 30.39 -15.96
C ASP A 274 42.59 29.93 -14.99
N ALA A 275 41.42 29.65 -15.54
CA ALA A 275 40.27 29.15 -14.78
C ALA A 275 40.45 27.69 -14.32
N ALA A 276 41.47 26.97 -14.81
CA ALA A 276 41.77 25.60 -14.38
C ALA A 276 42.75 25.52 -13.19
N LEU A 277 43.35 26.65 -12.77
CA LEU A 277 44.42 26.70 -11.76
C LEU A 277 45.55 25.70 -12.04
N ALA A 278 45.87 25.45 -13.33
CA ALA A 278 46.81 24.40 -13.72
C ALA A 278 48.28 24.80 -13.50
N ALA A 279 48.57 26.09 -13.33
CA ALA A 279 49.92 26.56 -13.07
C ALA A 279 50.37 26.19 -11.64
N ASN A 280 51.65 25.85 -11.49
CA ASN A 280 52.26 25.63 -10.18
C ASN A 280 52.16 26.93 -9.33
N SER A 281 51.68 26.81 -8.09
CA SER A 281 51.56 27.91 -7.12
C SER A 281 52.89 28.60 -6.82
N ASP A 282 54.01 27.90 -7.05
CA ASP A 282 55.36 28.44 -6.88
C ASP A 282 55.79 29.32 -8.07
N ALA A 283 55.01 29.34 -9.16
CA ALA A 283 55.32 30.04 -10.41
C ALA A 283 54.33 31.17 -10.77
N ARG A 284 53.07 31.11 -10.31
CA ARG A 284 52.04 32.14 -10.61
C ARG A 284 51.06 32.36 -9.45
N LEU A 285 50.56 33.59 -9.32
CA LEU A 285 49.52 33.96 -8.34
C LEU A 285 48.12 33.97 -8.99
N PRO A 286 47.16 33.14 -8.53
CA PRO A 286 45.79 33.15 -9.04
C PRO A 286 45.12 34.52 -8.89
N THR A 287 44.54 35.02 -9.98
CA THR A 287 43.66 36.19 -9.93
C THR A 287 42.32 35.83 -9.28
N GLN A 288 41.63 36.81 -8.69
CA GLN A 288 40.26 36.59 -8.17
C GLN A 288 39.32 36.02 -9.25
N LYS A 289 39.52 36.38 -10.51
CA LYS A 289 38.76 35.87 -11.65
C LYS A 289 39.02 34.39 -11.92
N ALA A 290 40.29 33.97 -11.90
CA ALA A 290 40.68 32.56 -12.05
C ALA A 290 40.12 31.69 -10.92
N VAL A 291 40.29 32.14 -9.68
CA VAL A 291 39.76 31.44 -8.49
C VAL A 291 38.24 31.33 -8.56
N LYS A 292 37.53 32.41 -8.90
CA LYS A 292 36.08 32.39 -9.02
C LYS A 292 35.62 31.42 -10.11
N ALA A 293 36.25 31.43 -11.29
CA ALA A 293 35.88 30.55 -12.39
C ALA A 293 36.15 29.07 -12.07
N TYR A 294 37.27 28.77 -11.41
CA TYR A 294 37.59 27.41 -10.96
C TYR A 294 36.56 26.89 -9.96
N VAL A 295 36.23 27.71 -8.95
CA VAL A 295 35.22 27.38 -7.93
C VAL A 295 33.82 27.26 -8.54
N ASP A 296 33.46 28.09 -9.52
CA ASP A 296 32.17 27.98 -10.21
C ASP A 296 32.09 26.71 -11.07
N ALA A 297 33.21 26.25 -11.65
CA ALA A 297 33.29 25.05 -12.49
C ALA A 297 33.41 23.74 -11.70
N HIS A 298 33.97 23.78 -10.49
CA HIS A 298 34.19 22.60 -9.63
C HIS A 298 33.31 22.61 -8.36
N GLY A 299 32.54 23.68 -8.17
CA GLY A 299 31.48 23.75 -7.17
C GLY A 299 30.25 22.99 -7.63
N ILE A 300 29.44 22.53 -6.68
CA ILE A 300 28.13 21.96 -6.99
C ILE A 300 27.32 23.04 -7.70
N SER A 301 26.98 22.81 -8.97
CA SER A 301 26.15 23.75 -9.72
C SER A 301 24.80 23.94 -9.01
N ALA A 302 24.13 25.07 -9.27
CA ALA A 302 22.80 25.29 -8.72
C ALA A 302 21.81 24.16 -9.10
N ALA A 303 22.00 23.51 -10.25
CA ALA A 303 21.21 22.37 -10.68
C ALA A 303 21.54 21.10 -9.89
N GLU A 304 22.82 20.77 -9.70
CA GLU A 304 23.24 19.61 -8.89
C GLU A 304 22.87 19.77 -7.42
N PHE A 305 22.93 20.98 -6.88
CA PHE A 305 22.51 21.27 -5.52
C PHE A 305 20.99 21.07 -5.36
N GLN A 306 20.20 21.48 -6.36
CA GLN A 306 18.76 21.23 -6.37
C GLN A 306 18.44 19.74 -6.51
N ALA A 307 19.19 19.00 -7.33
CA ALA A 307 19.04 17.55 -7.46
C ALA A 307 19.35 16.82 -6.15
N LEU A 308 20.44 17.17 -5.48
CA LEU A 308 20.78 16.63 -4.15
C LEU A 308 19.68 16.94 -3.11
N GLN A 309 19.09 18.12 -3.17
CA GLN A 309 17.97 18.48 -2.28
C GLN A 309 16.70 17.67 -2.58
N GLN A 310 16.42 17.38 -3.85
CA GLN A 310 15.34 16.48 -4.26
C GLN A 310 15.61 15.06 -3.75
N ASP A 311 16.82 14.52 -3.93
CA ASP A 311 17.19 13.17 -3.49
C ASP A 311 17.07 13.01 -1.97
N VAL A 312 17.55 13.99 -1.19
CA VAL A 312 17.42 13.96 0.28
C VAL A 312 15.96 13.98 0.70
N LEU A 313 15.16 14.90 0.15
CA LEU A 313 13.73 14.97 0.44
C LEU A 313 13.00 13.71 0.00
N GLN A 314 13.47 13.04 -1.04
CA GLN A 314 12.87 11.82 -1.56
C GLN A 314 13.08 10.71 -0.57
N ASN A 315 14.32 10.46 -0.19
CA ASN A 315 14.64 9.42 0.77
C ASN A 315 13.87 9.63 2.08
N MET A 316 13.79 10.88 2.55
CA MET A 316 12.99 11.23 3.73
C MET A 316 11.50 10.93 3.54
N LEU A 317 10.92 11.29 2.40
CA LEU A 317 9.50 11.03 2.11
C LEU A 317 9.23 9.52 1.96
N MET A 318 10.13 8.76 1.35
CA MET A 318 9.98 7.32 1.12
C MET A 318 10.07 6.51 2.41
N ASP A 319 11.04 6.81 3.27
CA ASP A 319 11.16 6.15 4.58
C ASP A 319 9.90 6.42 5.41
N ALA A 320 9.44 7.67 5.42
CA ALA A 320 8.29 8.06 6.19
C ALA A 320 6.98 7.41 5.67
N VAL A 321 6.73 7.40 4.36
CA VAL A 321 5.52 6.79 3.76
C VAL A 321 5.48 5.26 3.94
N ASN A 322 6.65 4.59 4.01
CA ASN A 322 6.76 3.16 4.29
C ASN A 322 6.61 2.81 5.79
N GLY A 323 6.18 3.76 6.62
CA GLY A 323 5.84 3.53 8.01
C GLY A 323 7.03 3.65 8.97
N ALA A 324 8.16 4.20 8.53
CA ALA A 324 9.29 4.42 9.44
C ALA A 324 8.94 5.49 10.49
N TRP A 325 8.36 6.63 10.10
CA TRP A 325 8.19 7.78 10.99
C TRP A 325 6.77 8.40 10.96
N ALA A 326 6.32 8.93 12.10
CA ALA A 326 5.11 9.76 12.21
C ALA A 326 5.39 11.21 11.75
N ALA A 327 4.35 11.95 11.33
CA ALA A 327 4.50 13.34 10.91
C ALA A 327 5.27 14.18 11.94
N GLY A 328 6.24 14.98 11.48
CA GLY A 328 7.18 15.65 12.38
C GLY A 328 8.08 16.66 11.70
N SER A 329 8.68 17.53 12.52
CA SER A 329 9.71 18.49 12.08
C SER A 329 11.08 17.82 12.12
N VAL A 330 11.94 18.22 11.18
CA VAL A 330 13.33 17.73 11.06
C VAL A 330 14.26 18.92 10.88
N VAL A 331 15.57 18.67 10.85
CA VAL A 331 16.53 19.74 10.60
C VAL A 331 16.25 20.36 9.24
N ALA A 332 16.05 21.68 9.22
CA ALA A 332 15.72 22.47 8.04
C ALA A 332 14.50 21.95 7.23
N GLY A 333 13.52 21.32 7.86
CA GLY A 333 12.33 20.84 7.16
C GLY A 333 11.27 20.20 8.05
N GLY A 334 10.40 19.42 7.41
CA GLY A 334 9.39 18.59 8.07
C GLY A 334 8.73 17.65 7.07
N PHE A 335 7.99 16.68 7.57
CA PHE A 335 7.23 15.77 6.72
C PHE A 335 5.88 15.43 7.36
N ASP A 336 4.91 15.14 6.52
CA ASP A 336 3.60 14.63 6.91
C ASP A 336 3.26 13.45 6.01
N VAL A 337 3.20 12.26 6.61
CA VAL A 337 2.94 10.99 5.91
C VAL A 337 1.46 10.65 5.79
N PHE A 338 0.59 11.47 6.36
CA PHE A 338 -0.84 11.18 6.50
C PHE A 338 -1.08 9.85 7.21
N SER A 339 -0.32 9.57 8.27
CA SER A 339 -0.42 8.32 9.06
C SER A 339 -1.75 8.17 9.81
N SER A 340 -2.42 9.28 10.03
CA SER A 340 -3.80 9.43 10.51
C SER A 340 -4.39 10.67 9.84
N ASP A 341 -5.60 11.09 10.20
CA ASP A 341 -6.11 12.39 9.78
C ASP A 341 -5.34 13.51 10.50
N THR A 342 -4.14 13.82 10.00
CA THR A 342 -3.15 14.74 10.58
C THR A 342 -3.29 16.17 10.07
N ILE A 343 -4.14 16.35 9.06
CA ILE A 343 -4.37 17.63 8.40
C ILE A 343 -5.18 18.57 9.32
N GLY A 344 -4.81 19.85 9.33
CA GLY A 344 -5.37 20.85 10.24
C GLY A 344 -6.84 21.19 9.96
N VAL A 345 -7.52 21.70 10.98
CA VAL A 345 -8.97 22.03 11.02
C VAL A 345 -9.49 22.94 9.90
N ASN A 346 -8.61 23.61 9.15
CA ASN A 346 -8.97 24.52 8.06
C ASN A 346 -9.07 23.83 6.70
N SER A 347 -9.07 22.51 6.69
CA SER A 347 -9.13 21.70 5.47
C SER A 347 -10.56 21.37 5.09
N SER A 348 -10.84 21.30 3.79
CA SER A 348 -12.20 21.11 3.26
C SER A 348 -12.21 20.24 2.01
N GLY A 349 -13.32 19.54 1.78
CA GLY A 349 -13.53 18.72 0.58
C GLY A 349 -12.61 17.50 0.46
N GLN A 350 -11.91 17.13 1.53
CA GLN A 350 -11.01 16.00 1.59
C GLN A 350 -11.71 14.71 2.03
N PHE A 351 -11.33 13.60 1.43
CA PHE A 351 -11.60 12.26 1.94
C PHE A 351 -10.28 11.64 2.39
N TYR A 352 -10.20 11.21 3.65
CA TYR A 352 -9.04 10.50 4.19
C TYR A 352 -9.23 8.99 4.09
N ASP A 353 -8.33 8.31 3.37
CA ASP A 353 -8.25 6.86 3.33
C ASP A 353 -7.21 6.38 4.35
N ALA A 354 -7.70 5.88 5.49
CA ALA A 354 -6.85 5.41 6.58
C ALA A 354 -6.07 4.13 6.24
N VAL A 355 -6.55 3.31 5.30
CA VAL A 355 -5.88 2.07 4.89
C VAL A 355 -4.66 2.41 4.04
N ASN A 356 -4.85 3.30 3.07
CA ASN A 356 -3.80 3.68 2.13
C ASN A 356 -3.00 4.92 2.56
N LYS A 357 -3.38 5.55 3.69
CA LYS A 357 -2.75 6.74 4.28
C LYS A 357 -2.64 7.88 3.25
N LEU A 358 -3.76 8.21 2.62
CA LEU A 358 -3.82 9.21 1.56
C LEU A 358 -5.06 10.09 1.68
N TYR A 359 -5.00 11.25 1.04
CA TYR A 359 -6.17 12.09 0.83
C TYR A 359 -6.60 12.06 -0.63
N ALA A 360 -7.91 12.05 -0.86
CA ALA A 360 -8.51 12.02 -2.18
C ALA A 360 -9.63 13.04 -2.30
N ASN A 361 -9.91 13.44 -3.55
CA ASN A 361 -11.10 14.17 -3.92
C ASN A 361 -11.85 13.41 -5.04
N PRO A 362 -12.47 12.28 -4.71
CA PRO A 362 -13.93 12.32 -4.56
C PRO A 362 -14.36 11.65 -3.27
N SER A 363 -15.32 12.26 -2.56
CA SER A 363 -15.97 11.61 -1.42
C SER A 363 -17.08 10.71 -1.91
N THR A 364 -17.24 9.56 -1.27
CA THR A 364 -18.53 8.87 -1.24
C THR A 364 -19.56 9.83 -0.64
N ALA A 365 -20.59 10.23 -1.40
CA ALA A 365 -21.70 10.98 -0.85
C ALA A 365 -22.79 10.01 -0.39
N THR A 366 -23.50 10.39 0.66
CA THR A 366 -24.58 9.59 1.23
C THR A 366 -25.88 10.37 1.14
N ALA A 367 -26.87 9.83 0.45
CA ALA A 367 -28.25 10.30 0.55
C ALA A 367 -28.96 9.42 1.58
N THR A 368 -29.39 10.04 2.67
CA THR A 368 -30.13 9.35 3.74
C THR A 368 -31.58 9.79 3.72
N SER A 369 -32.48 8.82 3.75
CA SER A 369 -33.92 9.09 3.86
C SER A 369 -34.23 9.90 5.12
N ALA A 370 -35.19 10.84 5.01
CA ALA A 370 -35.59 11.76 6.09
C ALA A 370 -36.43 11.07 7.19
N VAL A 371 -36.51 9.75 7.18
CA VAL A 371 -37.31 8.93 8.09
C VAL A 371 -36.62 8.79 9.45
N VAL A 372 -37.39 8.95 10.53
CA VAL A 372 -36.99 8.65 11.91
C VAL A 372 -37.72 7.38 12.32
N VAL A 373 -36.96 6.33 12.63
CA VAL A 373 -37.54 5.03 12.98
C VAL A 373 -38.33 5.16 14.27
N ALA A 374 -39.48 4.52 14.30
CA ALA A 374 -39.72 3.56 15.38
C ALA A 374 -40.76 2.58 14.90
N ALA A 375 -40.37 1.65 14.00
CA ALA A 375 -40.83 0.25 13.92
C ALA A 375 -41.29 -0.37 12.52
N ASP A 376 -40.53 -1.35 12.07
CA ASP A 376 -40.64 -2.41 11.08
C ASP A 376 -41.97 -3.24 10.96
N ASN A 377 -42.55 -3.37 9.76
CA ASN A 377 -43.75 -4.18 9.54
C ASN A 377 -43.44 -5.47 8.76
N GLY A 378 -43.93 -6.61 9.28
CA GLY A 378 -44.21 -7.83 8.52
C GLY A 378 -43.01 -8.58 7.95
N GLY A 379 -42.68 -9.73 8.52
CA GLY A 379 -41.83 -10.69 7.83
C GLY A 379 -42.49 -11.16 6.54
N GLY A 380 -41.70 -11.36 5.49
CA GLY A 380 -42.18 -11.85 4.21
C GLY A 380 -42.78 -10.79 3.30
N TYR A 381 -42.46 -9.50 3.48
CA TYR A 381 -42.89 -8.42 2.58
C TYR A 381 -41.70 -7.70 1.95
N THR A 382 -41.89 -7.27 0.70
CA THR A 382 -41.04 -6.25 0.08
C THR A 382 -41.59 -4.89 0.43
N THR A 383 -40.72 -3.98 0.89
CA THR A 383 -41.07 -2.59 1.22
C THR A 383 -40.18 -1.62 0.45
N ILE A 384 -40.77 -0.57 -0.11
CA ILE A 384 -40.10 0.48 -0.89
C ILE A 384 -40.32 1.82 -0.20
N ASP A 385 -39.23 2.51 0.14
CA ASP A 385 -39.26 3.86 0.71
C ASP A 385 -39.43 4.88 -0.41
N ARG A 386 -40.60 5.53 -0.45
CA ARG A 386 -40.92 6.55 -1.45
C ARG A 386 -40.75 7.97 -0.94
N THR A 387 -40.25 8.15 0.28
CA THR A 387 -40.00 9.48 0.84
C THR A 387 -38.80 10.17 0.21
N MET A 388 -37.89 9.40 -0.40
CA MET A 388 -36.71 9.89 -1.08
C MET A 388 -36.48 9.16 -2.40
N ALA A 389 -36.62 9.87 -3.52
CA ALA A 389 -36.15 9.38 -4.81
C ALA A 389 -34.63 9.47 -4.87
N VAL A 390 -33.98 8.42 -5.37
CA VAL A 390 -32.54 8.38 -5.61
C VAL A 390 -32.22 9.26 -6.84
N ALA A 391 -31.17 10.06 -6.74
CA ALA A 391 -30.78 10.96 -7.84
C ALA A 391 -30.35 10.17 -9.09
N ASN A 392 -30.76 10.66 -10.25
CA ASN A 392 -30.40 10.06 -11.54
C ASN A 392 -28.95 10.38 -11.91
N GLY A 393 -28.30 9.49 -12.65
CA GLY A 393 -26.92 9.66 -13.14
C GLY A 393 -25.82 9.39 -12.12
N ILE A 394 -26.15 8.99 -10.89
CA ILE A 394 -25.17 8.62 -9.86
C ILE A 394 -24.84 7.13 -9.91
N THR A 395 -23.63 6.74 -9.49
CA THR A 395 -23.25 5.33 -9.31
C THR A 395 -23.29 4.96 -7.83
N ILE A 396 -24.28 4.15 -7.45
CA ILE A 396 -24.45 3.64 -6.08
C ILE A 396 -23.40 2.56 -5.81
N GLN A 397 -22.70 2.70 -4.69
CA GLN A 397 -21.68 1.78 -4.19
C GLN A 397 -22.17 0.93 -3.01
N SER A 398 -23.04 1.48 -2.15
CA SER A 398 -23.66 0.72 -1.07
C SER A 398 -25.08 1.18 -0.78
N ILE A 399 -25.87 0.27 -0.21
CA ILE A 399 -27.21 0.58 0.31
C ILE A 399 -27.21 0.21 1.78
N GLY A 400 -27.50 1.19 2.63
CA GLY A 400 -27.63 1.03 4.06
C GLY A 400 -29.08 0.98 4.48
N ILE A 401 -29.35 0.18 5.50
CA ILE A 401 -30.65 0.08 6.15
C ILE A 401 -30.43 0.04 7.65
N GLN A 402 -31.33 0.69 8.40
CA GLN A 402 -31.34 0.61 9.86
C GLN A 402 -32.11 -0.62 10.34
N SER A 403 -31.54 -1.38 11.26
CA SER A 403 -32.26 -2.45 11.96
C SER A 403 -31.81 -2.60 13.41
N ASN A 404 -32.75 -2.94 14.28
CA ASN A 404 -32.47 -3.29 15.68
C ASN A 404 -32.11 -4.77 15.85
N LEU A 405 -32.46 -5.63 14.89
CA LEU A 405 -32.26 -7.08 14.97
C LEU A 405 -31.05 -7.50 14.14
N ALA A 406 -30.33 -8.50 14.65
CA ALA A 406 -29.30 -9.19 13.88
C ALA A 406 -29.98 -10.20 12.94
N ILE A 407 -30.08 -9.87 11.65
CA ILE A 407 -30.83 -10.64 10.66
C ILE A 407 -30.27 -10.44 9.26
N THR A 408 -30.53 -11.40 8.37
CA THR A 408 -30.30 -11.24 6.93
C THR A 408 -31.39 -10.36 6.30
N ILE A 409 -30.96 -9.33 5.59
CA ILE A 409 -31.80 -8.38 4.88
C ILE A 409 -31.38 -8.37 3.42
N GLU A 410 -32.35 -8.36 2.51
CA GLU A 410 -32.09 -8.02 1.11
C GLU A 410 -32.30 -6.52 0.90
N VAL A 411 -31.24 -5.80 0.55
CA VAL A 411 -31.34 -4.40 0.12
C VAL A 411 -31.58 -4.34 -1.38
N LYS A 412 -32.42 -3.39 -1.79
CA LYS A 412 -32.89 -3.28 -3.16
C LYS A 412 -32.93 -1.84 -3.64
N LEU A 413 -32.78 -1.67 -4.95
CA LEU A 413 -33.11 -0.44 -5.67
C LEU A 413 -34.22 -0.76 -6.66
N PHE A 414 -35.31 0.00 -6.60
CA PHE A 414 -36.48 -0.17 -7.46
C PHE A 414 -36.60 0.97 -8.46
N LYS A 415 -36.84 0.64 -9.73
CA LYS A 415 -37.35 1.58 -10.73
C LYS A 415 -38.88 1.58 -10.67
N GLN A 416 -39.51 2.74 -10.55
CA GLN A 416 -40.97 2.86 -10.73
C GLN A 416 -41.30 2.91 -12.22
N ASN A 417 -42.09 1.96 -12.71
CA ASN A 417 -42.56 1.94 -14.11
C ASN A 417 -43.86 2.73 -14.26
N SER A 418 -44.77 2.56 -13.29
CA SER A 418 -46.03 3.30 -13.12
C SER A 418 -46.51 3.11 -11.67
N ALA A 419 -47.60 3.79 -11.28
CA ALA A 419 -48.16 3.61 -9.93
C ALA A 419 -48.49 2.13 -9.66
N GLY A 420 -47.95 1.59 -8.57
CA GLY A 420 -48.07 0.18 -8.17
C GLY A 420 -47.32 -0.83 -9.05
N ASN A 421 -46.43 -0.38 -9.95
CA ASN A 421 -45.58 -1.25 -10.77
C ASN A 421 -44.11 -0.85 -10.66
N TYR A 422 -43.29 -1.75 -10.12
CA TYR A 422 -41.88 -1.51 -9.87
C TYR A 422 -41.01 -2.65 -10.39
N THR A 423 -39.78 -2.33 -10.78
CA THR A 423 -38.75 -3.32 -11.14
C THR A 423 -37.58 -3.23 -10.17
N ALA A 424 -37.25 -4.33 -9.49
CA ALA A 424 -36.00 -4.43 -8.73
C ALA A 424 -34.82 -4.46 -9.72
N VAL A 425 -33.97 -3.43 -9.68
CA VAL A 425 -32.76 -3.32 -10.53
C VAL A 425 -31.48 -3.62 -9.77
N VAL A 426 -31.54 -3.59 -8.44
CA VAL A 426 -30.51 -4.10 -7.52
C VAL A 426 -31.20 -5.00 -6.52
N ASN A 427 -30.63 -6.18 -6.26
CA ASN A 427 -31.04 -7.05 -5.17
C ASN A 427 -29.81 -7.72 -4.55
N GLN A 428 -29.55 -7.47 -3.26
CA GLN A 428 -28.41 -8.07 -2.57
C GLN A 428 -28.71 -8.33 -1.09
N ALA A 429 -28.51 -9.58 -0.68
CA ALA A 429 -28.60 -9.98 0.72
C ALA A 429 -27.34 -9.61 1.51
N PHE A 430 -27.51 -9.17 2.76
CA PHE A 430 -26.41 -9.00 3.71
C PHE A 430 -26.87 -9.28 5.15
N ALA A 431 -25.91 -9.61 6.02
CA ALA A 431 -26.17 -9.79 7.44
C ALA A 431 -26.07 -8.45 8.17
N HIS A 432 -27.18 -7.99 8.76
CA HIS A 432 -27.21 -6.79 9.59
C HIS A 432 -26.84 -7.14 11.04
N PRO A 433 -26.02 -6.33 11.73
CA PRO A 433 -25.57 -6.61 13.10
C PRO A 433 -26.59 -6.31 14.22
N GLY A 434 -27.81 -5.90 13.89
CA GLY A 434 -28.76 -5.29 14.83
C GLY A 434 -28.26 -4.00 15.50
N GLY A 435 -28.83 -3.65 16.66
CA GLY A 435 -28.33 -2.56 17.50
C GLY A 435 -28.81 -1.15 17.16
N ASN A 436 -29.83 -1.02 16.30
CA ASN A 436 -30.45 0.26 15.91
C ASN A 436 -29.49 1.21 15.17
N VAL A 437 -28.51 0.65 14.46
CA VAL A 437 -27.57 1.37 13.60
C VAL A 437 -27.95 1.17 12.14
N ILE A 438 -27.54 2.09 11.27
CA ILE A 438 -27.55 1.85 9.82
C ILE A 438 -26.31 1.04 9.48
N ALA A 439 -26.48 -0.19 8.99
CA ALA A 439 -25.40 -0.97 8.41
C ALA A 439 -25.48 -0.94 6.88
N ASP A 440 -24.34 -0.72 6.23
CA ASP A 440 -24.25 -0.64 4.77
C ASP A 440 -23.90 -2.00 4.15
N CYS A 441 -24.69 -2.40 3.16
CA CYS A 441 -24.35 -3.46 2.24
C CYS A 441 -23.58 -2.87 1.05
N THR A 442 -22.27 -3.13 0.98
CA THR A 442 -21.47 -2.83 -0.22
C THR A 442 -21.96 -3.67 -1.38
N LEU A 443 -22.30 -3.03 -2.50
CA LEU A 443 -22.80 -3.74 -3.67
C LEU A 443 -21.66 -4.51 -4.35
N THR A 444 -21.88 -5.80 -4.63
CA THR A 444 -20.90 -6.63 -5.38
C THR A 444 -20.64 -6.07 -6.77
N THR A 445 -21.63 -5.39 -7.35
CA THR A 445 -21.50 -4.63 -8.58
C THR A 445 -22.16 -3.26 -8.38
N PRO A 446 -21.38 -2.17 -8.35
CA PRO A 446 -21.94 -0.81 -8.28
C PRO A 446 -22.97 -0.56 -9.38
N TYR A 447 -24.04 0.15 -9.05
CA TYR A 447 -25.16 0.37 -9.99
C TYR A 447 -25.24 1.84 -10.38
N THR A 448 -25.09 2.14 -11.67
CA THR A 448 -25.32 3.48 -12.23
C THR A 448 -26.79 3.70 -12.48
N VAL A 449 -27.41 4.60 -11.71
CA VAL A 449 -28.80 5.01 -11.90
C VAL A 449 -28.92 5.71 -13.25
N PRO A 450 -29.77 5.23 -14.17
CA PRO A 450 -29.98 5.88 -15.46
C PRO A 450 -30.34 7.37 -15.33
N ALA A 451 -30.02 8.16 -16.34
CA ALA A 451 -30.28 9.61 -16.36
C ALA A 451 -31.77 9.98 -16.28
N ILE A 452 -32.66 9.04 -16.60
CA ILE A 452 -34.12 9.21 -16.60
C ILE A 452 -34.81 8.11 -15.79
N GLY A 453 -35.97 8.46 -15.24
CA GLY A 453 -36.80 7.59 -14.41
C GLY A 453 -36.83 8.03 -12.95
N THR A 454 -37.56 7.26 -12.14
CA THR A 454 -37.70 7.49 -10.71
C THR A 454 -37.33 6.21 -9.98
N TYR A 455 -36.35 6.30 -9.08
CA TYR A 455 -35.79 5.17 -8.37
C TYR A 455 -35.93 5.35 -6.86
N TYR A 456 -36.19 4.26 -6.16
CA TYR A 456 -36.43 4.24 -4.72
C TYR A 456 -35.66 3.11 -4.07
N LEU A 457 -35.20 3.34 -2.84
CA LEU A 457 -34.60 2.28 -2.04
C LEU A 457 -35.71 1.37 -1.48
N GLY A 458 -35.41 0.09 -1.35
CA GLY A 458 -36.33 -0.86 -0.74
C GLY A 458 -35.59 -2.02 -0.12
N CYS A 459 -36.33 -2.89 0.53
CA CYS A 459 -35.79 -4.09 1.14
C CYS A 459 -36.80 -5.23 1.17
N TYR A 460 -36.28 -6.42 1.38
CA TYR A 460 -37.04 -7.61 1.75
C TYR A 460 -36.39 -8.31 2.94
N SER A 461 -37.21 -8.92 3.80
CA SER A 461 -36.72 -9.87 4.78
C SER A 461 -37.76 -10.92 5.16
N ALA A 462 -37.27 -12.13 5.43
CA ALA A 462 -38.08 -13.28 5.79
C ALA A 462 -38.46 -13.36 7.28
N GLY A 463 -37.66 -12.79 8.18
CA GLY A 463 -37.97 -12.79 9.63
C GLY A 463 -38.99 -11.72 10.00
N ASN A 464 -39.53 -11.76 11.22
CA ASN A 464 -40.42 -10.70 11.73
C ASN A 464 -39.61 -9.49 12.20
N TRP A 465 -40.06 -8.32 11.81
CA TRP A 465 -39.51 -7.04 12.25
C TRP A 465 -40.64 -6.29 13.00
N ARG A 466 -40.33 -5.41 13.96
CA ARG A 466 -41.29 -4.82 14.93
C ARG A 466 -41.82 -3.48 14.45
N ALA A 467 -43.14 -3.13 14.52
CA ALA A 467 -43.88 -2.06 13.79
C ALA A 467 -44.10 -0.65 14.42
N SER A 468 -44.11 0.42 13.59
CA SER A 468 -44.08 1.86 13.93
C SER A 468 -45.39 2.57 13.85
N THR A 469 -45.47 3.68 14.59
CA THR A 469 -46.62 4.58 14.64
C THR A 469 -46.52 5.78 13.67
N ALA A 470 -45.45 5.92 12.89
CA ALA A 470 -45.24 7.05 11.97
C ALA A 470 -45.64 6.73 10.52
N SER A 471 -46.33 7.68 9.88
CA SER A 471 -46.88 7.59 8.51
C SER A 471 -45.91 8.17 7.47
N TYR A 472 -45.49 7.35 6.52
CA TYR A 472 -44.56 7.74 5.43
C TYR A 472 -45.08 7.23 4.08
N ALA A 473 -44.74 7.96 3.00
CA ALA A 473 -45.04 7.50 1.64
C ALA A 473 -44.22 6.24 1.31
N ARG A 474 -44.90 5.14 1.00
CA ARG A 474 -44.26 3.84 0.75
C ARG A 474 -44.98 3.03 -0.31
N ALA A 475 -44.35 1.94 -0.74
CA ALA A 475 -45.01 0.87 -1.48
C ALA A 475 -44.64 -0.50 -0.89
N TYR A 476 -45.58 -1.45 -0.90
CA TYR A 476 -45.34 -2.79 -0.33
C TYR A 476 -46.14 -3.89 -1.04
N CYS A 477 -45.62 -5.12 -0.97
CA CYS A 477 -46.33 -6.34 -1.36
C CYS A 477 -45.80 -7.56 -0.59
N SER A 478 -46.61 -8.61 -0.51
CA SER A 478 -46.17 -9.89 0.08
C SER A 478 -45.18 -10.59 -0.84
N GLY A 479 -44.19 -11.22 -0.25
CA GLY A 479 -43.12 -11.94 -0.93
C GLY A 479 -41.90 -11.10 -1.26
N ASP A 480 -40.87 -11.79 -1.74
CA ASP A 480 -39.63 -11.18 -2.21
C ASP A 480 -39.75 -10.78 -3.68
N VAL A 481 -39.58 -9.48 -3.98
CA VAL A 481 -39.55 -8.97 -5.35
C VAL A 481 -38.10 -8.92 -5.86
N THR A 482 -37.82 -9.72 -6.88
CA THR A 482 -36.49 -9.82 -7.51
C THR A 482 -36.46 -9.29 -8.95
N GLY A 483 -37.60 -8.88 -9.51
CA GLY A 483 -37.76 -8.37 -10.88
C GLY A 483 -38.89 -7.36 -11.00
N THR A 484 -39.61 -7.35 -12.14
CA THR A 484 -40.79 -6.49 -12.35
C THR A 484 -42.02 -7.07 -11.67
N GLN A 485 -42.68 -6.29 -10.84
CA GLN A 485 -43.89 -6.67 -10.11
C GLN A 485 -44.95 -5.57 -10.25
N ALA A 486 -46.15 -5.98 -10.68
CA ALA A 486 -47.35 -5.13 -10.71
C ALA A 486 -48.25 -5.42 -9.49
N GLY A 487 -49.15 -4.49 -9.18
CA GLY A 487 -50.08 -4.62 -8.05
C GLY A 487 -49.44 -4.37 -6.69
N ILE A 488 -48.30 -3.71 -6.64
CA ILE A 488 -47.70 -3.25 -5.39
C ILE A 488 -48.57 -2.13 -4.83
N ILE A 489 -48.94 -2.22 -3.56
CA ILE A 489 -49.83 -1.26 -2.91
C ILE A 489 -49.02 -0.02 -2.54
N GLU A 490 -49.46 1.14 -2.99
CA GLU A 490 -48.91 2.44 -2.61
C GLU A 490 -49.78 3.09 -1.53
N ASP A 491 -49.19 3.43 -0.38
CA ASP A 491 -49.91 4.09 0.72
C ASP A 491 -49.06 5.16 1.43
N THR A 492 -49.68 5.87 2.37
CA THR A 492 -49.03 6.78 3.32
C THR A 492 -49.25 6.33 4.77
N GLY A 493 -49.67 5.08 4.98
CA GLY A 493 -50.38 4.68 6.20
C GLY A 493 -49.50 4.18 7.34
N ASN A 494 -48.23 3.88 7.09
CA ASN A 494 -47.42 3.03 7.97
C ASN A 494 -45.92 3.20 7.66
N ALA A 495 -45.03 2.63 8.48
CA ALA A 495 -43.60 2.93 8.40
C ALA A 495 -42.83 2.16 7.34
N VAL A 496 -41.64 2.71 7.07
CA VAL A 496 -40.56 2.15 6.26
C VAL A 496 -39.25 2.20 7.05
N PRO A 497 -38.32 1.26 6.83
CA PRO A 497 -37.00 1.33 7.42
C PRO A 497 -36.25 2.59 6.98
N LYS A 498 -35.45 3.17 7.87
CA LYS A 498 -34.55 4.25 7.47
C LYS A 498 -33.48 3.66 6.57
N MET A 499 -33.43 4.15 5.34
CA MET A 499 -32.46 3.70 4.35
C MET A 499 -31.54 4.84 3.91
N ARG A 500 -30.36 4.47 3.42
CA ARG A 500 -29.44 5.38 2.76
C ARG A 500 -28.80 4.69 1.57
N CYS A 501 -28.37 5.47 0.60
CA CYS A 501 -27.44 4.98 -0.41
C CYS A 501 -26.17 5.80 -0.37
N THR A 502 -25.05 5.11 -0.55
CA THR A 502 -23.74 5.74 -0.73
C THR A 502 -23.39 5.62 -2.19
N TYR A 503 -23.01 6.73 -2.82
CA TYR A 503 -22.70 6.79 -4.24
C TYR A 503 -21.37 7.50 -4.48
N ALA A 504 -20.74 7.19 -5.61
CA ALA A 504 -19.62 7.97 -6.10
C ALA A 504 -20.11 9.39 -6.41
N ALA A 505 -19.72 10.37 -5.60
CA ALA A 505 -19.96 11.77 -5.94
C ALA A 505 -18.96 12.20 -7.02
N GLY A 506 -19.34 13.20 -7.81
CA GLY A 506 -18.36 13.92 -8.62
C GLY A 506 -17.27 14.50 -7.71
N ALA A 507 -16.02 14.49 -8.18
CA ALA A 507 -14.92 15.09 -7.45
C ALA A 507 -15.21 16.56 -7.12
N THR A 508 -15.06 16.96 -5.86
CA THR A 508 -15.12 18.35 -5.44
C THR A 508 -13.71 18.92 -5.32
N ASN A 509 -13.59 20.24 -5.24
CA ASN A 509 -12.32 20.86 -4.88
C ASN A 509 -11.98 20.49 -3.43
N MET A 510 -10.74 20.04 -3.21
CA MET A 510 -10.19 19.73 -1.90
C MET A 510 -9.16 20.78 -1.53
N THR A 511 -9.16 21.21 -0.28
CA THR A 511 -8.10 22.05 0.31
C THR A 511 -7.55 21.32 1.54
N LEU A 512 -6.28 20.94 1.48
CA LEU A 512 -5.54 20.36 2.61
C LEU A 512 -4.62 21.42 3.19
N VAL A 513 -4.74 21.71 4.48
CA VAL A 513 -3.91 22.68 5.20
C VAL A 513 -3.17 21.95 6.31
N SER A 514 -1.84 22.00 6.30
CA SER A 514 -1.04 21.32 7.33
C SER A 514 -1.20 21.95 8.71
N GLY A 515 -0.89 21.16 9.75
CA GLY A 515 -0.48 21.72 11.04
C GLY A 515 0.78 22.60 10.90
N GLY A 516 1.08 23.38 11.94
CA GLY A 516 2.33 24.16 11.97
C GLY A 516 3.52 23.25 12.25
N LEU A 517 4.49 23.24 11.33
CA LEU A 517 5.78 22.56 11.52
C LEU A 517 6.82 23.61 11.95
N THR A 518 7.77 23.27 12.81
CA THR A 518 8.83 24.20 13.26
C THR A 518 10.19 23.54 13.03
N PRO A 519 10.78 23.75 11.84
CA PRO A 519 12.11 23.23 11.51
C PRO A 519 13.17 23.63 12.52
N ALA A 520 14.16 22.77 12.75
CA ALA A 520 15.32 23.09 13.57
C ALA A 520 16.53 23.46 12.68
N PRO A 521 17.31 24.52 12.99
CA PRO A 521 17.02 25.56 13.98
C PRO A 521 15.82 26.42 13.55
N ALA A 522 15.12 27.02 14.51
CA ALA A 522 13.95 27.87 14.26
C ALA A 522 14.37 29.23 13.65
N THR A 523 14.70 29.23 12.36
CA THR A 523 15.01 30.42 11.57
C THR A 523 13.81 30.82 10.72
N VAL A 524 13.76 32.10 10.29
CA VAL A 524 12.73 32.60 9.40
C VAL A 524 13.11 32.23 7.96
N PRO A 525 12.40 31.29 7.31
CA PRO A 525 12.79 30.83 5.98
C PRO A 525 12.42 31.85 4.91
N ALA A 526 13.30 32.05 3.93
CA ALA A 526 13.02 32.82 2.73
C ALA A 526 12.34 31.95 1.66
N GLN A 527 12.65 30.64 1.64
CA GLN A 527 12.03 29.69 0.71
C GLN A 527 11.56 28.43 1.42
N ILE A 528 10.44 27.88 0.95
CA ILE A 528 9.92 26.58 1.35
C ILE A 528 9.84 25.70 0.11
N LYS A 529 10.50 24.55 0.16
CA LYS A 529 10.49 23.56 -0.91
C LYS A 529 9.51 22.46 -0.54
N ILE A 530 8.69 22.05 -1.49
CA ILE A 530 7.64 21.04 -1.29
C ILE A 530 7.92 19.87 -2.21
N MET A 531 7.88 18.66 -1.64
CA MET A 531 7.76 17.44 -2.41
C MET A 531 6.54 16.63 -1.98
N VAL A 532 5.70 16.24 -2.93
CA VAL A 532 4.42 15.54 -2.67
C VAL A 532 4.23 14.38 -3.63
N LEU A 533 3.69 13.26 -3.15
CA LEU A 533 3.26 12.19 -4.05
C LEU A 533 1.82 12.46 -4.50
N TRP A 534 1.60 12.43 -5.81
CA TRP A 534 0.31 12.76 -6.41
C TRP A 534 -0.10 11.76 -7.48
N LYS A 535 -1.39 11.50 -7.58
CA LYS A 535 -1.97 10.65 -8.61
C LYS A 535 -3.20 11.31 -9.21
N ASP A 536 -3.20 11.43 -10.54
CA ASP A 536 -4.38 11.80 -11.31
C ASP A 536 -5.27 10.56 -11.50
N LEU A 537 -6.49 10.63 -11.00
CA LEU A 537 -7.50 9.59 -11.22
C LEU A 537 -8.46 9.95 -12.36
N SER A 538 -8.56 11.23 -12.74
CA SER A 538 -9.38 11.66 -13.88
C SER A 538 -8.70 11.48 -15.24
N GLY A 539 -7.39 11.20 -15.25
CA GLY A 539 -6.58 11.04 -16.47
C GLY A 539 -6.46 12.31 -17.31
N SER A 540 -6.78 13.47 -16.76
CA SER A 540 -6.85 14.76 -17.45
C SER A 540 -6.47 15.95 -16.56
N ALA A 541 -5.96 15.71 -15.35
CA ALA A 541 -5.56 16.77 -14.43
C ALA A 541 -4.23 17.43 -14.87
N VAL A 542 -4.18 18.75 -14.74
CA VAL A 542 -3.08 19.62 -15.18
C VAL A 542 -2.45 20.26 -13.94
N LEU A 543 -1.13 20.08 -13.77
CA LEU A 543 -0.38 20.71 -12.67
C LEU A 543 -0.47 22.24 -12.75
N ASN A 544 -0.50 22.90 -11.59
CA ASN A 544 -0.62 24.36 -11.43
C ASN A 544 -1.97 24.96 -11.87
N THR A 545 -2.88 24.14 -12.39
CA THR A 545 -4.26 24.52 -12.73
C THR A 545 -5.26 23.73 -11.88
N ASP A 546 -5.11 22.41 -11.86
CA ASP A 546 -5.99 21.47 -11.16
C ASP A 546 -5.39 20.98 -9.83
N LEU A 547 -4.08 21.08 -9.67
CA LEU A 547 -3.37 20.89 -8.40
C LEU A 547 -2.47 22.10 -8.14
N ILE A 548 -2.65 22.75 -7.00
CA ILE A 548 -1.82 23.88 -6.56
C ILE A 548 -1.18 23.53 -5.22
N ALA A 549 0.12 23.80 -5.10
CA ALA A 549 0.85 23.74 -3.84
C ALA A 549 1.27 25.14 -3.37
N GLU A 550 0.95 25.45 -2.12
CA GLU A 550 1.23 26.72 -1.48
C GLU A 550 1.96 26.50 -0.15
N ALA A 551 2.75 27.48 0.27
CA ALA A 551 3.37 27.49 1.59
C ALA A 551 3.20 28.86 2.28
N GLY A 552 3.22 28.83 3.61
CA GLY A 552 3.03 30.01 4.45
C GLY A 552 3.78 29.92 5.79
N ARG A 553 3.99 31.06 6.43
CA ARG A 553 4.66 31.18 7.75
C ARG A 553 3.74 31.53 8.93
N ASP A 554 2.50 31.90 8.65
CA ASP A 554 1.53 32.41 9.63
C ASP A 554 0.17 31.66 9.57
N GLY A 555 -0.04 30.83 8.53
CA GLY A 555 -1.31 30.15 8.26
C GLY A 555 -2.42 31.03 7.68
N ALA A 556 -2.15 32.30 7.40
CA ALA A 556 -3.07 33.25 6.79
C ALA A 556 -2.59 33.70 5.39
N THR A 557 -1.29 33.96 5.27
CA THR A 557 -0.61 34.35 4.05
C THR A 557 -0.06 33.12 3.33
N TRP A 558 -0.34 33.02 2.03
CA TRP A 558 0.04 31.86 1.21
C TRP A 558 0.71 32.33 -0.08
N SER A 559 1.87 31.76 -0.38
CA SER A 559 2.55 31.90 -1.67
C SER A 559 2.43 30.59 -2.43
N ALA A 560 2.18 30.65 -3.74
CA ALA A 560 2.15 29.46 -4.59
C ALA A 560 3.55 29.12 -5.12
N GLY A 561 3.85 27.83 -5.22
CA GLY A 561 5.00 27.32 -5.96
C GLY A 561 4.57 26.66 -7.27
N THR A 562 5.43 26.72 -8.28
CA THR A 562 5.22 25.99 -9.53
C THR A 562 5.57 24.52 -9.34
N LEU A 563 4.57 23.66 -9.38
CA LEU A 563 4.71 22.20 -9.37
C LEU A 563 5.29 21.70 -10.69
N THR A 564 6.33 20.89 -10.59
CA THR A 564 6.97 20.18 -11.70
C THR A 564 6.98 18.68 -11.42
N ASP A 565 6.70 17.88 -12.44
CA ASP A 565 6.88 16.43 -12.38
C ASP A 565 8.37 16.11 -12.47
N THR A 566 8.90 15.38 -11.49
CA THR A 566 10.31 14.95 -11.47
C THR A 566 10.59 13.81 -12.44
N GLY A 567 9.55 13.19 -13.00
CA GLY A 567 9.64 11.99 -13.82
C GLY A 567 9.69 10.69 -13.00
N LEU A 568 9.73 10.79 -11.67
CA LEU A 568 9.79 9.65 -10.77
C LEU A 568 8.39 9.22 -10.33
N THR A 569 8.23 7.92 -10.06
CA THR A 569 6.98 7.32 -9.59
C THR A 569 7.25 6.40 -8.41
N VAL A 570 6.45 6.51 -7.35
CA VAL A 570 6.48 5.61 -6.20
C VAL A 570 5.09 5.12 -5.85
N SER A 571 4.93 3.79 -5.73
CA SER A 571 3.65 3.15 -5.43
C SER A 571 2.50 3.60 -6.35
N GLY A 572 2.81 3.94 -7.60
CA GLY A 572 1.84 4.45 -8.58
C GLY A 572 1.48 5.94 -8.43
N PHE A 573 2.20 6.71 -7.61
CA PHE A 573 2.09 8.16 -7.49
C PHE A 573 3.31 8.84 -8.12
N LYS A 574 3.08 9.92 -8.87
CA LYS A 574 4.13 10.80 -9.36
C LYS A 574 4.74 11.60 -8.23
N VAL A 575 6.05 11.82 -8.27
CA VAL A 575 6.75 12.66 -7.32
C VAL A 575 6.80 14.09 -7.89
N LEU A 576 6.11 15.02 -7.24
CA LEU A 576 6.04 16.42 -7.67
C LEU A 576 6.92 17.30 -6.80
N TRP A 577 7.56 18.28 -7.41
CA TRP A 577 8.46 19.25 -6.77
C TRP A 577 7.96 20.68 -6.94
N ALA A 578 8.09 21.52 -5.91
CA ALA A 578 7.88 22.96 -6.01
C ALA A 578 8.84 23.74 -5.11
N VAL A 579 9.25 24.92 -5.55
CA VAL A 579 9.95 25.92 -4.73
C VAL A 579 9.01 27.10 -4.53
N VAL A 580 8.74 27.45 -3.26
CA VAL A 580 7.86 28.55 -2.88
C VAL A 580 8.69 29.68 -2.28
N ASP A 581 8.59 30.87 -2.86
CA ASP A 581 9.16 32.09 -2.27
C ASP A 581 8.20 32.66 -1.22
N VAL A 582 8.66 32.74 0.03
CA VAL A 582 7.90 33.24 1.17
C VAL A 582 8.56 34.45 1.83
N ALA A 583 9.61 35.00 1.22
CA ALA A 583 10.38 36.11 1.79
C ALA A 583 9.51 37.35 2.06
N ALA A 584 8.54 37.63 1.19
CA ALA A 584 7.64 38.77 1.27
C ALA A 584 6.47 38.61 2.26
N GLN A 585 6.27 37.43 2.85
CA GLN A 585 5.20 37.19 3.83
C GLN A 585 5.57 37.80 5.20
N PRO A 586 4.66 37.85 6.19
CA PRO A 586 5.05 38.13 7.58
C PRO A 586 6.12 37.14 8.10
N ALA A 587 7.04 37.62 8.94
CA ALA A 587 8.12 36.79 9.49
C ALA A 587 7.58 35.77 10.50
N GLY A 588 7.97 34.51 10.36
CA GLY A 588 7.58 33.42 11.24
C GLY A 588 8.50 32.21 11.07
N THR A 589 8.68 31.43 12.13
CA THR A 589 9.52 30.22 12.14
C THR A 589 8.71 28.93 11.98
N SER A 590 7.37 29.02 12.12
CA SER A 590 6.49 27.89 11.80
C SER A 590 6.18 27.90 10.31
N VAL A 591 6.30 26.75 9.66
CA VAL A 591 5.96 26.57 8.24
C VAL A 591 4.71 25.72 8.10
N LYS A 592 3.88 26.07 7.12
CA LYS A 592 2.70 25.32 6.73
C LYS A 592 2.67 25.14 5.22
N TYR A 593 2.10 24.03 4.77
CA TYR A 593 1.72 23.86 3.37
C TYR A 593 0.21 23.87 3.21
N ARG A 594 -0.23 24.20 1.99
CA ARG A 594 -1.60 24.03 1.55
C ARG A 594 -1.62 23.42 0.16
N LEU A 595 -2.32 22.31 0.01
CA LEU A 595 -2.56 21.67 -1.28
C LEU A 595 -4.01 21.88 -1.67
N LYS A 596 -4.27 22.30 -2.90
CA LYS A 596 -5.62 22.47 -3.42
C LYS A 596 -5.80 21.67 -4.68
N THR A 597 -6.88 20.89 -4.75
CA THR A 597 -7.40 20.41 -6.02
C THR A 597 -8.48 21.36 -6.51
N LEU A 598 -8.47 21.63 -7.81
CA LEU A 598 -9.39 22.55 -8.48
C LEU A 598 -10.08 21.87 -9.65
N ASN A 599 -11.10 22.54 -10.18
CA ASN A 599 -11.87 22.14 -11.36
C ASN A 599 -12.51 20.75 -11.26
N SER A 600 -12.80 20.31 -10.03
CA SER A 600 -13.58 19.09 -9.78
C SER A 600 -13.01 17.84 -10.46
N LYS A 601 -11.68 17.75 -10.59
CA LYS A 601 -10.99 16.58 -11.14
C LYS A 601 -10.55 15.64 -10.02
N SER A 602 -10.79 14.35 -10.22
CA SER A 602 -10.48 13.31 -9.25
C SER A 602 -8.98 13.08 -9.13
N GLN A 603 -8.44 13.30 -7.94
CA GLN A 603 -7.01 13.27 -7.65
C GLN A 603 -6.77 12.67 -6.27
N GLN A 604 -5.54 12.18 -6.05
CA GLN A 604 -5.07 11.70 -4.76
C GLN A 604 -3.71 12.30 -4.45
N VAL A 605 -3.48 12.55 -3.17
CA VAL A 605 -2.17 12.94 -2.64
C VAL A 605 -1.79 12.06 -1.47
N ARG A 606 -0.51 11.71 -1.39
CA ARG A 606 0.03 10.83 -0.36
C ARG A 606 1.39 11.33 0.08
N GLY A 607 1.53 11.65 1.35
CA GLY A 607 2.80 12.11 1.90
C GLY A 607 3.28 13.44 1.32
N ILE A 608 3.93 14.23 2.16
CA ILE A 608 4.55 15.49 1.77
C ILE A 608 5.78 15.74 2.63
N ALA A 609 6.85 16.21 2.01
CA ALA A 609 8.08 16.61 2.67
C ALA A 609 8.40 18.07 2.33
N LEU A 610 8.95 18.77 3.31
CA LEU A 610 9.30 20.18 3.23
C LEU A 610 10.78 20.37 3.55
N MET A 611 11.43 21.31 2.85
CA MET A 611 12.69 21.91 3.29
C MET A 611 12.59 23.43 3.33
N THR A 612 13.26 24.02 4.31
CA THR A 612 13.38 25.46 4.48
C THR A 612 14.77 25.95 4.16
N LYS A 613 14.86 27.10 3.49
CA LYS A 613 16.12 27.82 3.24
C LYS A 613 16.03 29.23 3.79
#